data_AF-A0A1M6U3F2-F1
#
_entry.id   AF-A0A1M6U3F2-F1
#
_cell.length_a   1.000
_cell.length_b   1.000
_cell.length_c   1.000
_cell.angle_alpha   90.00
_cell.angle_beta   90.00
_cell.angle_gamma   90.00
#
_symmetry.space_group_name_H-M   'P 1'
#
loop_
_entity.id
_entity.type
_entity.pdbx_description
1 polymer ?
#
loop_
_entity_poly.entity_id
_entity_poly.type
_entity_poly.pdbx_seq_one_letter_code
_entity_poly.pdbx_strand_id
1 'polypeptide(L)'
;MANSGKADNQLNLALDVPEDVRAKTLDLNIGFIPEVKIWELIVKYSGDLSRVASDLGATVVPLQNEYAIITLRQDLIPQLTAYQEIEFIEKPKRLFYSVNQGRSVSCINPLQTSQYNLFGNGVIVAVIDSGIDYAHPDFRNPDGTTRIIELWDQTIEGKPPEGYAIGTLYTREQINEALNAPTQPERLAIVPSVDLSGHGTHVKCLNPKKIKE
;
A
#
# COMPACT_ATOMS: atom_id res chain seq x y z
N MET A 1 -29.41 -0.27 -13.94
CA MET A 1 -29.91 -0.38 -12.55
C MET A 1 -30.22 1.02 -12.04
N ALA A 2 -31.13 1.20 -11.08
CA ALA A 2 -31.42 2.53 -10.54
C ALA A 2 -30.15 3.09 -9.86
N ASN A 3 -29.59 4.16 -10.41
CA ASN A 3 -28.45 4.85 -9.83
C ASN A 3 -28.92 5.49 -8.52
N SER A 4 -28.53 4.90 -7.39
CA SER A 4 -28.85 5.41 -6.05
C SER A 4 -28.20 6.78 -5.78
N GLY A 5 -27.37 7.28 -6.70
CA GLY A 5 -26.59 8.51 -6.54
C GLY A 5 -25.39 8.35 -5.60
N LYS A 6 -25.24 7.18 -4.97
CA LYS A 6 -24.18 6.88 -4.02
C LYS A 6 -22.93 6.27 -4.65
N ALA A 7 -22.97 5.90 -5.93
CA ALA A 7 -21.84 5.30 -6.61
C ALA A 7 -21.19 6.30 -7.58
N ASP A 8 -19.86 6.35 -7.59
CA ASP A 8 -19.08 7.11 -8.54
C ASP A 8 -19.39 6.72 -10.00
N ASN A 9 -19.26 7.69 -10.91
CA ASN A 9 -19.55 7.49 -12.33
C ASN A 9 -18.66 6.43 -12.98
N GLN A 10 -17.38 6.33 -12.60
CA GLN A 10 -16.49 5.31 -13.13
C GLN A 10 -16.84 3.92 -12.61
N LEU A 11 -17.31 3.81 -11.36
CA LEU A 11 -17.83 2.55 -10.83
C LEU A 11 -19.11 2.14 -11.57
N ASN A 12 -20.06 3.06 -11.76
CA ASN A 12 -21.28 2.79 -12.54
C ASN A 12 -20.93 2.32 -13.97
N LEU A 13 -20.00 3.01 -14.63
CA LEU A 13 -19.52 2.61 -15.96
C LEU A 13 -18.87 1.21 -15.93
N ALA A 14 -18.09 0.90 -14.91
CA ALA A 14 -17.48 -0.42 -14.77
C ALA A 14 -18.50 -1.54 -14.53
N LEU A 15 -19.62 -1.26 -13.86
CA LEU A 15 -20.69 -2.24 -13.61
C LEU A 15 -21.62 -2.44 -14.82
N ASP A 16 -21.78 -1.41 -15.66
CA ASP A 16 -22.62 -1.46 -16.85
C ASP A 16 -21.90 -2.03 -18.09
N VAL A 17 -20.57 -2.03 -18.10
CA VAL A 17 -19.75 -2.55 -19.21
C VAL A 17 -19.45 -4.05 -19.03
N PRO A 18 -19.64 -4.89 -20.07
CA PRO A 18 -19.26 -6.30 -20.03
C PRO A 18 -17.80 -6.51 -19.63
N GLU A 19 -17.53 -7.56 -18.85
CA GLU A 19 -16.21 -7.84 -18.28
C GLU A 19 -15.10 -7.98 -19.35
N ASP A 20 -15.40 -8.60 -20.49
CA ASP A 20 -14.47 -8.78 -21.61
C ASP A 20 -14.07 -7.45 -22.28
N VAL A 21 -14.97 -6.47 -22.26
CA VAL A 21 -14.70 -5.10 -22.73
C VAL A 21 -13.93 -4.33 -21.65
N ARG A 22 -14.33 -4.48 -20.40
CA ARG A 22 -13.71 -3.82 -19.24
C ARG A 22 -12.23 -4.20 -19.08
N ALA A 23 -11.92 -5.48 -19.29
CA ALA A 23 -10.57 -6.04 -19.26
C ALA A 23 -9.63 -5.49 -20.34
N LYS A 24 -10.16 -4.90 -21.41
CA LYS A 24 -9.36 -4.24 -22.45
C LYS A 24 -8.93 -2.82 -22.05
N THR A 25 -9.35 -2.34 -20.88
CA THR A 25 -9.02 -1.00 -20.37
C THR A 25 -8.01 -1.10 -19.23
N LEU A 26 -7.21 -0.03 -19.06
CA LEU A 26 -6.26 0.07 -17.96
C LEU A 26 -6.88 0.54 -16.63
N ASP A 27 -8.16 0.92 -16.63
CA ASP A 27 -8.81 1.66 -15.54
C ASP A 27 -10.08 1.00 -14.99
N LEU A 28 -10.94 0.41 -15.83
CA LEU A 28 -12.26 -0.03 -15.37
C LEU A 28 -12.22 -1.35 -14.59
N ASN A 29 -11.14 -2.12 -14.67
CA ASN A 29 -10.93 -3.34 -13.86
C ASN A 29 -10.19 -3.09 -12.55
N ILE A 30 -9.83 -1.85 -12.23
CA ILE A 30 -9.11 -1.54 -11.00
C ILE A 30 -10.00 -1.83 -9.79
N GLY A 31 -9.52 -2.67 -8.88
CA GLY A 31 -10.26 -3.17 -7.72
C GLY A 31 -11.09 -4.43 -7.98
N PHE A 32 -11.15 -4.96 -9.21
CA PHE A 32 -11.90 -6.17 -9.53
C PHE A 32 -11.01 -7.41 -9.61
N ILE A 33 -11.43 -8.50 -8.96
CA ILE A 33 -10.80 -9.82 -8.98
C ILE A 33 -11.65 -10.76 -9.86
N PRO A 34 -11.27 -11.01 -11.13
CA PRO A 34 -12.11 -11.73 -12.09
C PRO A 34 -12.45 -13.17 -11.70
N GLU A 35 -11.51 -13.89 -11.10
CA GLU A 35 -11.61 -15.32 -10.82
C GLU A 35 -12.77 -15.64 -9.87
N VAL A 36 -13.01 -14.72 -8.93
CA VAL A 36 -14.02 -14.86 -7.87
C VAL A 36 -15.12 -13.79 -7.96
N LYS A 37 -15.06 -12.91 -8.96
CA LYS A 37 -16.00 -11.79 -9.17
C LYS A 37 -16.19 -10.92 -7.93
N ILE A 38 -15.09 -10.64 -7.24
CA ILE A 38 -15.03 -9.79 -6.05
C ILE A 38 -14.56 -8.40 -6.45
N TRP A 39 -15.12 -7.39 -5.80
CA TRP A 39 -14.67 -6.01 -5.88
C TRP A 39 -14.11 -5.56 -4.54
N GLU A 40 -12.94 -4.91 -4.60
CA GLU A 40 -12.45 -3.99 -3.59
C GLU A 40 -12.94 -2.58 -3.96
N LEU A 41 -13.66 -1.93 -3.04
CA LEU A 41 -14.22 -0.59 -3.20
C LEU A 41 -13.86 0.28 -2.01
N ILE A 42 -13.79 1.59 -2.24
CA ILE A 42 -13.64 2.60 -1.20
C ILE A 42 -15.04 3.14 -0.90
N VAL A 43 -15.46 3.10 0.37
CA VAL A 43 -16.73 3.66 0.81
C VAL A 43 -16.51 4.82 1.76
N LYS A 44 -17.31 5.88 1.60
CA LYS A 44 -17.58 6.88 2.65
C LYS A 44 -18.81 6.39 3.40
N TYR A 45 -18.73 6.35 4.73
CA TYR A 45 -19.79 5.83 5.56
C TYR A 45 -20.01 6.68 6.82
N SER A 46 -21.10 6.42 7.52
CA SER A 46 -21.34 6.93 8.88
C SER A 46 -21.81 5.82 9.82
N GLY A 47 -21.44 5.93 11.09
CA GLY A 47 -21.78 4.95 12.12
C GLY A 47 -20.89 3.71 12.08
N ASP A 48 -21.49 2.53 12.26
CA ASP A 48 -20.80 1.24 12.36
C ASP A 48 -21.12 0.35 11.15
N LEU A 49 -20.08 -0.22 10.55
CA LEU A 49 -20.19 -1.10 9.38
C LEU A 49 -20.31 -2.59 9.74
N SER A 50 -20.30 -2.95 11.03
CA SER A 50 -20.37 -4.36 11.47
C SER A 50 -21.60 -5.09 10.90
N ARG A 51 -22.75 -4.41 10.82
CA ARG A 51 -23.97 -4.95 10.21
C ARG A 51 -23.80 -5.18 8.72
N VAL A 52 -23.26 -4.19 8.00
CA VAL A 52 -23.00 -4.27 6.55
C VAL A 52 -22.06 -5.42 6.24
N ALA A 53 -20.99 -5.58 7.02
CA ALA A 53 -20.01 -6.65 6.89
C ALA A 53 -20.66 -8.04 7.08
N SER A 54 -21.44 -8.21 8.15
CA SER A 54 -22.11 -9.48 8.46
C SER A 54 -23.18 -9.86 7.42
N ASP A 55 -24.07 -8.92 7.08
CA ASP A 55 -25.22 -9.18 6.21
C ASP A 55 -24.79 -9.49 4.76
N LEU A 56 -23.72 -8.85 4.28
CA LEU A 56 -23.20 -9.03 2.93
C LEU A 56 -22.06 -10.07 2.86
N GLY A 57 -21.61 -10.60 3.99
CA GLY A 57 -20.39 -11.42 4.05
C GLY A 57 -19.18 -10.67 3.48
N ALA A 58 -19.12 -9.36 3.69
CA ALA A 58 -18.08 -8.48 3.17
C ALA A 58 -16.94 -8.32 4.18
N THR A 59 -15.71 -8.24 3.69
CA THR A 59 -14.56 -7.82 4.50
C THR A 59 -14.52 -6.30 4.53
N VAL A 60 -14.48 -5.70 5.72
CA VAL A 60 -14.40 -4.25 5.90
C VAL A 60 -13.11 -3.91 6.63
N VAL A 61 -12.31 -3.01 6.04
CA VAL A 61 -11.10 -2.44 6.64
C VAL A 61 -11.37 -0.95 6.85
N PRO A 62 -11.66 -0.51 8.09
CA PRO A 62 -11.88 0.90 8.40
C PRO A 62 -10.60 1.71 8.17
N LEU A 63 -10.76 2.88 7.55
CA LEU A 63 -9.74 3.91 7.39
C LEU A 63 -10.11 5.14 8.23
N GLN A 64 -9.24 6.14 8.23
CA GLN A 64 -9.51 7.41 8.91
C GLN A 64 -10.56 8.24 8.16
N ASN A 65 -11.18 9.19 8.87
CA ASN A 65 -12.18 10.13 8.33
C ASN A 65 -13.41 9.45 7.72
N GLU A 66 -13.88 8.36 8.33
CA GLU A 66 -15.10 7.63 7.95
C GLU A 66 -15.05 7.10 6.51
N TYR A 67 -13.85 6.72 6.07
CA TYR A 67 -13.63 5.93 4.87
C TYR A 67 -13.36 4.48 5.26
N ALA A 68 -13.74 3.53 4.42
CA ALA A 68 -13.35 2.14 4.59
C ALA A 68 -13.07 1.50 3.23
N ILE A 69 -12.24 0.47 3.22
CA ILE A 69 -12.15 -0.46 2.11
C ILE A 69 -13.15 -1.57 2.39
N ILE A 70 -14.03 -1.84 1.41
CA ILE A 70 -14.97 -2.96 1.46
C ILE A 70 -14.69 -3.92 0.31
N THR A 71 -14.54 -5.20 0.66
CA THR A 71 -14.30 -6.28 -0.28
C THR A 71 -15.51 -7.21 -0.27
N LEU A 72 -16.24 -7.26 -1.39
CA LEU A 72 -17.50 -7.99 -1.52
C LEU A 72 -17.72 -8.53 -2.93
N ARG A 73 -18.64 -9.47 -3.07
CA ARG A 73 -19.03 -10.01 -4.39
C ARG A 73 -19.76 -8.96 -5.23
N GLN A 74 -19.50 -8.94 -6.54
CA GLN A 74 -20.06 -7.96 -7.47
C GLN A 74 -21.60 -7.89 -7.43
N ASP A 75 -22.28 -9.02 -7.27
CA ASP A 75 -23.75 -9.10 -7.25
C ASP A 75 -24.37 -8.48 -5.99
N LEU A 76 -23.57 -8.18 -4.96
CA LEU A 76 -24.02 -7.55 -3.73
C LEU A 76 -23.85 -6.02 -3.72
N ILE A 77 -23.17 -5.44 -4.72
CA ILE A 77 -22.97 -3.98 -4.81
C ILE A 77 -24.31 -3.20 -4.84
N PRO A 78 -25.37 -3.65 -5.55
CA PRO A 78 -26.67 -2.97 -5.47
C PRO A 78 -27.24 -2.95 -4.05
N GLN A 79 -27.08 -4.04 -3.28
CA GLN A 79 -27.54 -4.12 -1.89
C GLN A 79 -26.72 -3.19 -0.99
N LEU A 80 -25.40 -3.10 -1.21
CA LEU A 80 -24.53 -2.19 -0.46
C LEU A 80 -25.02 -0.74 -0.56
N THR A 81 -25.48 -0.28 -1.73
CA THR A 81 -25.99 1.09 -1.89
C THR A 81 -27.28 1.38 -1.12
N ALA A 82 -28.02 0.35 -0.71
CA ALA A 82 -29.28 0.49 0.00
C ALA A 82 -29.10 0.73 1.51
N TYR A 83 -27.91 0.47 2.06
CA TYR A 83 -27.61 0.73 3.46
C TYR A 83 -27.58 2.23 3.74
N GLN A 84 -28.11 2.63 4.90
CA GLN A 84 -28.14 4.04 5.32
C GLN A 84 -26.76 4.51 5.75
N GLU A 85 -25.97 3.58 6.30
CA GLU A 85 -24.60 3.75 6.74
C GLU A 85 -23.67 4.11 5.56
N ILE A 86 -24.02 3.76 4.32
CA ILE A 86 -23.21 4.04 3.13
C ILE A 86 -23.62 5.37 2.53
N GLU A 87 -22.67 6.30 2.45
CA GLU A 87 -22.86 7.63 1.88
C GLU A 87 -22.40 7.70 0.43
N PHE A 88 -21.22 7.12 0.15
CA PHE A 88 -20.63 7.12 -1.19
C PHE A 88 -19.74 5.88 -1.42
N ILE A 89 -19.62 5.46 -2.67
CA ILE A 89 -18.85 4.29 -3.11
C ILE A 89 -18.03 4.66 -4.35
N GLU A 90 -16.73 4.40 -4.30
CA GLU A 90 -15.77 4.63 -5.39
C GLU A 90 -14.95 3.36 -5.67
N LYS A 91 -14.62 3.10 -6.93
CA LYS A 91 -13.59 2.10 -7.27
C LYS A 91 -12.19 2.66 -6.97
N PRO A 92 -11.19 1.84 -6.61
CA PRO A 92 -9.83 2.33 -6.47
C PRO A 92 -9.31 2.97 -7.76
N LYS A 93 -8.41 3.93 -7.61
CA LYS A 93 -7.74 4.61 -8.73
C LYS A 93 -6.33 4.08 -8.88
N ARG A 94 -5.92 3.86 -10.13
CA ARG A 94 -4.56 3.42 -10.41
C ARG A 94 -3.58 4.56 -10.17
N LEU A 95 -2.61 4.33 -9.28
CA LEU A 95 -1.46 5.20 -9.13
C LEU A 95 -0.37 4.74 -10.12
N PHE A 96 0.30 5.71 -10.74
CA PHE A 96 1.47 5.48 -11.59
C PHE A 96 2.70 6.06 -10.90
N TYR A 97 3.85 5.41 -11.08
CA TYR A 97 5.13 5.96 -10.63
C TYR A 97 5.38 7.29 -11.34
N SER A 98 5.45 8.37 -10.57
CA SER A 98 5.96 9.63 -11.08
C SER A 98 7.48 9.62 -10.97
N VAL A 99 8.16 9.01 -11.95
CA VAL A 99 9.61 9.16 -12.10
C VAL A 99 9.88 10.58 -12.60
N ASN A 100 9.92 11.54 -11.68
CA ASN A 100 10.61 12.77 -11.97
C ASN A 100 12.10 12.41 -12.11
N GLN A 101 12.71 12.81 -13.22
CA GLN A 101 14.17 12.98 -13.39
C GLN A 101 14.72 14.03 -12.39
N GLY A 102 14.34 13.95 -11.11
CA GLY A 102 14.53 15.00 -10.13
C GLY A 102 16.00 15.34 -9.94
N ARG A 103 16.91 14.36 -10.00
CA ARG A 103 18.33 14.66 -9.76
C ARG A 103 19.03 15.42 -10.90
N SER A 104 18.64 15.22 -12.15
CA SER A 104 19.32 15.88 -13.28
C SER A 104 18.79 17.29 -13.54
N VAL A 105 17.58 17.63 -13.08
CA VAL A 105 16.98 18.97 -13.27
C VAL A 105 16.80 19.77 -11.99
N SER A 106 16.73 19.13 -10.81
CA SER A 106 16.61 19.88 -9.57
C SER A 106 18.01 20.25 -9.06
N CYS A 107 18.39 21.51 -9.29
CA CYS A 107 19.52 22.17 -8.64
C CYS A 107 19.23 22.36 -7.14
N ILE A 108 18.88 21.29 -6.43
CA ILE A 108 18.70 21.31 -4.98
C ILE A 108 20.08 21.49 -4.38
N ASN A 109 20.34 22.70 -3.89
CA ASN A 109 21.54 22.97 -3.11
C ASN A 109 21.57 22.01 -1.90
N PRO A 110 22.73 21.44 -1.55
CA PRO A 110 22.85 20.61 -0.36
C PRO A 110 22.40 21.41 0.86
N LEU A 111 21.27 21.04 1.45
CA LEU A 111 20.69 21.74 2.61
C LEU A 111 21.34 21.31 3.95
N GLN A 112 22.44 20.56 3.90
CA GLN A 112 23.29 20.29 5.06
C GLN A 112 24.38 21.36 5.14
N THR A 113 24.02 22.55 5.63
CA THR A 113 25.03 23.47 6.15
C THR A 113 25.53 22.88 7.47
N SER A 114 26.85 22.70 7.60
CA SER A 114 27.53 22.13 8.77
C SER A 114 27.24 22.86 10.10
N GLN A 115 26.56 24.00 10.04
CA GLN A 115 26.22 24.84 11.18
C GLN A 115 25.23 24.19 12.16
N TYR A 116 24.36 23.29 11.70
CA TYR A 116 23.23 22.82 12.52
C TYR A 116 23.23 21.33 12.89
N ASN A 117 24.18 20.52 12.39
CA ASN A 117 24.30 19.08 12.73
C ASN A 117 22.96 18.32 12.70
N LEU A 118 22.09 18.64 11.73
CA LEU A 118 20.76 18.03 11.59
C LEU A 118 20.86 16.75 10.76
N PHE A 119 20.90 15.61 11.46
CA PHE A 119 21.00 14.27 10.84
C PHE A 119 19.67 13.52 10.77
N GLY A 120 18.57 14.15 11.24
CA GLY A 120 17.26 13.50 11.31
C GLY A 120 17.11 12.52 12.48
N ASN A 121 17.96 12.61 13.50
CA ASN A 121 17.80 11.81 14.73
C ASN A 121 16.43 12.08 15.37
N GLY A 122 15.68 11.01 15.64
CA GLY A 122 14.31 11.09 16.16
C GLY A 122 13.21 11.29 15.12
N VAL A 123 13.55 11.39 13.82
CA VAL A 123 12.57 11.54 12.73
C VAL A 123 12.25 10.17 12.11
N ILE A 124 10.95 9.85 12.02
CA ILE A 124 10.47 8.66 11.30
C ILE A 124 10.09 9.07 9.88
N VAL A 125 10.54 8.28 8.89
CA VAL A 125 10.23 8.49 7.47
C VAL A 125 9.53 7.25 6.92
N ALA A 126 8.23 7.37 6.66
CA ALA A 126 7.44 6.37 5.95
C ALA A 126 7.64 6.50 4.43
N VAL A 127 7.79 5.37 3.74
CA VAL A 127 7.87 5.29 2.28
C VAL A 127 6.84 4.27 1.82
N ILE A 128 5.91 4.70 0.97
CA ILE A 128 4.87 3.86 0.39
C ILE A 128 5.18 3.74 -1.09
N ASP A 129 5.78 2.62 -1.48
CA ASP A 129 6.34 2.41 -2.82
C ASP A 129 6.41 0.89 -3.12
N SER A 130 7.16 0.47 -4.13
CA SER A 130 7.28 -0.92 -4.59
C SER A 130 7.99 -1.88 -3.63
N GLY A 131 8.46 -1.40 -2.47
CA GLY A 131 9.23 -2.16 -1.50
C GLY A 131 10.60 -1.55 -1.22
N ILE A 132 11.47 -2.33 -0.56
CA ILE A 132 12.85 -1.94 -0.26
C ILE A 132 13.75 -3.18 -0.20
N ASP A 133 14.96 -3.10 -0.78
CA ASP A 133 16.03 -4.05 -0.48
C ASP A 133 16.57 -3.79 0.93
N TYR A 134 15.99 -4.46 1.92
CA TYR A 134 16.40 -4.31 3.33
C TYR A 134 17.83 -4.78 3.61
N ALA A 135 18.43 -5.58 2.73
CA ALA A 135 19.80 -6.06 2.87
C ALA A 135 20.86 -5.07 2.33
N HIS A 136 20.43 -3.99 1.67
CA HIS A 136 21.33 -2.99 1.12
C HIS A 136 22.13 -2.29 2.23
N PRO A 137 23.47 -2.13 2.09
CA PRO A 137 24.32 -1.55 3.14
C PRO A 137 23.93 -0.14 3.60
N ASP A 138 23.28 0.65 2.75
CA ASP A 138 22.86 2.02 3.11
C ASP A 138 21.67 2.09 4.09
N PHE A 139 20.95 0.97 4.24
CA PHE A 139 19.86 0.82 5.20
C PHE A 139 20.29 0.07 6.46
N ARG A 140 21.60 -0.10 6.64
CA ARG A 140 22.18 -0.71 7.84
C ARG A 140 22.90 0.35 8.67
N ASN A 141 22.86 0.17 9.97
CA ASN A 141 23.66 0.90 10.94
C ASN A 141 25.12 0.42 10.88
N PRO A 142 26.07 1.18 11.44
CA PRO A 142 27.47 0.78 11.51
C PRO A 142 27.71 -0.55 12.24
N ASP A 143 26.84 -0.93 13.18
CA ASP A 143 26.88 -2.21 13.89
C ASP A 143 26.29 -3.39 13.08
N GLY A 144 25.81 -3.13 11.86
CA GLY A 144 25.24 -4.11 10.96
C GLY A 144 23.73 -4.32 11.11
N THR A 145 23.08 -3.74 12.12
CA THR A 145 21.61 -3.80 12.30
C THR A 145 20.87 -2.94 11.28
N THR A 146 19.57 -3.14 11.10
CA THR A 146 18.75 -2.35 10.16
C THR A 146 18.36 -0.97 10.70
N ARG A 147 18.26 0.00 9.80
CA ARG A 147 17.64 1.33 10.03
C ARG A 147 16.13 1.31 9.85
N ILE A 148 15.58 0.22 9.32
CA ILE A 148 14.14 0.05 9.07
C ILE A 148 13.45 -0.29 10.40
N ILE A 149 12.37 0.44 10.71
CA ILE A 149 11.60 0.20 11.92
C ILE A 149 10.62 -0.96 11.70
N GLU A 150 9.87 -0.87 10.60
CA GLU A 150 8.85 -1.82 10.18
C GLU A 150 8.82 -1.87 8.65
N LEU A 151 8.52 -3.03 8.11
CA LEU A 151 8.29 -3.28 6.69
C LEU A 151 6.98 -4.04 6.53
N TRP A 152 5.97 -3.39 5.94
CA TRP A 152 4.72 -4.06 5.59
C TRP A 152 4.71 -4.37 4.09
N ASP A 153 4.79 -5.66 3.76
CA ASP A 153 4.66 -6.13 2.38
C ASP A 153 3.22 -6.59 2.14
N GLN A 154 2.46 -5.81 1.37
CA GLN A 154 1.05 -6.09 1.06
C GLN A 154 0.86 -7.27 0.10
N THR A 155 1.92 -7.75 -0.54
CA THR A 155 1.86 -8.84 -1.52
C THR A 155 2.08 -10.22 -0.91
N ILE A 156 2.58 -10.27 0.33
CA ILE A 156 2.90 -11.52 1.03
C ILE A 156 1.82 -11.85 2.03
N GLU A 157 1.08 -12.92 1.79
CA GLU A 157 0.07 -13.43 2.73
C GLU A 157 0.72 -13.85 4.06
N GLY A 158 0.15 -13.41 5.18
CA GLY A 158 0.65 -13.74 6.50
C GLY A 158 -0.02 -12.93 7.60
N LYS A 159 0.78 -12.24 8.42
CA LYS A 159 0.29 -11.48 9.57
C LYS A 159 0.27 -9.98 9.26
N PRO A 160 -0.86 -9.41 8.84
CA PRO A 160 -0.96 -7.97 8.58
C PRO A 160 -0.88 -7.17 9.89
N PRO A 161 -0.62 -5.85 9.81
CA PRO A 161 -0.79 -4.95 10.95
C PRO A 161 -2.23 -4.96 11.49
N GLU A 162 -2.41 -4.61 12.76
CA GLU A 162 -3.74 -4.56 13.39
C GLU A 162 -4.69 -3.63 12.61
N GLY A 163 -5.91 -4.12 12.35
CA GLY A 163 -6.91 -3.41 11.56
C GLY A 163 -6.84 -3.64 10.05
N TYR A 164 -5.80 -4.30 9.53
CA TYR A 164 -5.67 -4.61 8.09
C TYR A 164 -5.90 -6.09 7.80
N ALA A 165 -6.37 -6.38 6.58
CA ALA A 165 -6.74 -7.74 6.15
C ALA A 165 -5.68 -8.43 5.26
N ILE A 166 -4.69 -7.69 4.73
CA ILE A 166 -3.75 -8.20 3.74
C ILE A 166 -2.29 -7.89 4.06
N GLY A 167 -1.40 -8.73 3.55
CA GLY A 167 0.03 -8.56 3.66
C GLY A 167 0.63 -9.11 4.96
N THR A 168 1.93 -8.88 5.10
CA THR A 168 2.73 -9.30 6.25
C THR A 168 3.57 -8.15 6.78
N LEU A 169 3.49 -7.91 8.09
CA LEU A 169 4.33 -6.95 8.81
C LEU A 169 5.60 -7.64 9.31
N TYR A 170 6.75 -7.14 8.89
CA TYR A 170 8.07 -7.52 9.40
C TYR A 170 8.59 -6.43 10.33
N THR A 171 8.92 -6.85 11.54
CA THR A 171 9.50 -6.00 12.59
C THR A 171 11.00 -5.83 12.39
N ARG A 172 11.58 -4.79 13.01
CA ARG A 172 13.03 -4.59 13.07
C ARG A 172 13.78 -5.85 13.51
N GLU A 173 13.24 -6.56 14.49
CA GLU A 173 13.83 -7.76 15.07
C GLU A 173 13.93 -8.88 14.03
N GLN A 174 12.83 -9.14 13.30
CA GLN A 174 12.81 -10.12 12.22
C GLN A 174 13.74 -9.74 11.05
N ILE A 175 13.81 -8.44 10.71
CA ILE A 175 14.73 -7.96 9.68
C ILE A 175 16.19 -8.17 10.13
N ASN A 176 16.52 -7.87 11.39
CA ASN A 176 17.85 -8.12 11.94
C ASN A 176 18.18 -9.62 11.98
N GLU A 177 17.22 -10.47 12.32
CA GLU A 177 17.35 -11.93 12.24
C GLU A 177 17.69 -12.36 10.80
N ALA A 178 16.95 -11.86 9.81
CA ALA A 178 17.22 -12.12 8.40
C ALA A 178 18.59 -11.62 7.96
N LEU A 179 19.03 -10.45 8.43
CA LEU A 179 20.36 -9.89 8.12
C LEU A 179 21.52 -10.69 8.71
N ASN A 180 21.29 -11.43 9.80
CA ASN A 180 22.29 -12.32 10.40
C ASN A 180 22.47 -13.63 9.62
N ALA A 181 21.50 -13.99 8.76
CA ALA A 181 21.64 -15.17 7.92
C ALA A 181 22.69 -14.95 6.80
N PRO A 182 23.61 -15.91 6.59
CA PRO A 182 24.79 -15.72 5.76
C PRO A 182 24.45 -15.62 4.27
N THR A 183 23.45 -16.35 3.80
CA THR A 183 23.09 -16.39 2.37
C THR A 183 21.74 -15.72 2.10
N GLN A 184 21.57 -15.16 0.90
CA GLN A 184 20.32 -14.54 0.48
C GLN A 184 19.10 -15.47 0.59
N PRO A 185 19.15 -16.76 0.18
CA PRO A 185 18.03 -17.67 0.37
C PRO A 185 17.60 -17.84 1.83
N GLU A 186 18.55 -17.89 2.77
CA GLU A 186 18.23 -17.99 4.19
C GLU A 186 17.63 -16.69 4.74
N ARG A 187 18.04 -15.51 4.24
CA ARG A 187 17.39 -14.24 4.59
C ARG A 187 15.95 -14.21 4.12
N LEU A 188 15.72 -14.62 2.88
CA LEU A 188 14.39 -14.65 2.26
C LEU A 188 13.49 -15.72 2.89
N ALA A 189 14.05 -16.74 3.55
CA ALA A 189 13.26 -17.68 4.33
C ALA A 189 12.65 -17.04 5.60
N ILE A 190 13.25 -15.95 6.10
CA ILE A 190 12.79 -15.22 7.30
C ILE A 190 11.94 -14.01 6.90
N VAL A 191 12.46 -13.19 5.96
CA VAL A 191 11.76 -12.02 5.41
C VAL A 191 11.74 -12.15 3.88
N PRO A 192 10.71 -12.79 3.29
CA PRO A 192 10.58 -13.02 1.84
C PRO A 192 10.21 -11.78 1.02
N SER A 193 10.35 -10.56 1.57
CA SER A 193 10.06 -9.31 0.86
C SER A 193 11.21 -8.88 -0.05
N VAL A 194 10.89 -8.56 -1.31
CA VAL A 194 11.84 -8.12 -2.34
C VAL A 194 11.28 -6.97 -3.15
N ASP A 195 12.08 -5.93 -3.35
CA ASP A 195 11.73 -4.84 -4.27
C ASP A 195 12.10 -5.21 -5.71
N LEU A 196 11.16 -5.85 -6.42
CA LEU A 196 11.37 -6.32 -7.79
C LEU A 196 11.50 -5.17 -8.80
N SER A 197 10.91 -4.00 -8.51
CA SER A 197 10.99 -2.85 -9.42
C SER A 197 12.25 -2.01 -9.19
N GLY A 198 12.77 -2.02 -7.96
CA GLY A 198 13.90 -1.19 -7.52
C GLY A 198 13.54 0.28 -7.28
N HIS A 199 12.30 0.69 -7.58
CA HIS A 199 11.86 2.08 -7.45
C HIS A 199 11.85 2.53 -5.98
N GLY A 200 11.20 1.78 -5.10
CA GLY A 200 11.15 2.09 -3.67
C GLY A 200 12.54 2.10 -3.01
N THR A 201 13.41 1.15 -3.39
CA THR A 201 14.82 1.14 -2.99
C THR A 201 15.54 2.40 -3.45
N HIS A 202 15.33 2.85 -4.69
CA HIS A 202 15.93 4.08 -5.21
C HIS A 202 15.41 5.32 -4.48
N VAL A 203 14.10 5.44 -4.26
CA VAL A 203 13.47 6.54 -3.52
C VAL A 203 14.07 6.64 -2.11
N LYS A 204 14.28 5.51 -1.42
CA LYS A 204 14.91 5.52 -0.10
C LYS A 204 16.43 5.80 -0.16
N CYS A 205 17.12 5.28 -1.18
CA CYS A 205 18.54 5.55 -1.46
C CYS A 205 18.82 6.98 -1.94
N LEU A 206 17.82 7.82 -2.18
CA LEU A 206 18.01 9.26 -2.35
C LEU A 206 18.16 10.00 -1.02
N ASN A 207 17.94 9.32 0.11
CA ASN A 207 18.05 9.85 1.45
C ASN A 207 19.29 9.41 2.31
N PRO A 208 20.36 8.76 1.80
CA PRO A 208 21.61 8.60 2.53
C PRO A 208 22.71 9.44 1.87
N LYS A 209 23.17 10.49 2.55
CA LYS A 209 24.58 10.87 2.41
C LYS A 209 25.36 10.14 3.49
N LYS A 210 26.07 9.08 3.08
CA LYS A 210 27.21 8.54 3.82
C LYS A 210 28.17 9.69 4.10
N ILE A 211 28.35 10.01 5.37
CA ILE A 211 29.50 10.79 5.83
C ILE A 211 30.64 9.77 5.95
N LYS A 212 31.63 9.88 5.06
CA LYS A 212 32.95 9.32 5.32
C LYS A 212 33.64 10.29 6.27
N GLU A 213 34.01 9.82 7.45
CA GLU A 213 35.16 10.32 8.20
C GLU A 213 36.17 9.17 8.32
#